data_AF-A0A2M8ACF3-F1
#
_entry.id   AF-A0A2M8ACF3-F1
#
_cell.length_a   1.000
_cell.length_b   1.000
_cell.length_c   1.000
_cell.angle_alpha   90.00
_cell.angle_beta   90.00
_cell.angle_gamma   90.00
#
_symmetry.space_group_name_H-M   'P 1'
#
loop_
_entity.id
_entity.type
_entity.pdbx_description
1 polymer ?
#
loop_
_entity_poly.entity_id
_entity_poly.type
_entity_poly.pdbx_seq_one_letter_code
_entity_poly.pdbx_strand_id
1 'polypeptide(L)' 'MLPLFKFHVKYSKQNKTHQFWKKTSHPTELTTNAIFEQKIDYIHNNLVKNGCVTNAESYTFSSANIKVDEW' A
#
# COMPACT_ATOMS: atom_id res chain seq x y z
N MET A 1 -5.08 -12.12 -15.41
CA MET A 1 -4.91 -12.01 -13.95
C MET A 1 -4.98 -13.35 -13.21
N LEU A 2 -6.03 -14.17 -13.35
CA LEU A 2 -6.11 -15.48 -12.66
C LEU A 2 -4.91 -16.44 -12.89
N PRO A 3 -4.34 -16.56 -14.10
CA PRO A 3 -3.15 -17.39 -14.31
C PRO A 3 -1.93 -16.94 -13.50
N LEU A 4 -1.75 -15.63 -13.29
CA LEU A 4 -0.68 -15.08 -12.45
C LEU A 4 -0.86 -15.49 -10.98
N PHE A 5 -2.07 -15.41 -10.46
CA PHE A 5 -2.34 -15.83 -9.08
C PHE A 5 -2.13 -17.33 -8.89
N LYS A 6 -2.44 -18.15 -9.90
CA LYS A 6 -2.16 -19.59 -9.90
C LYS A 6 -0.66 -19.88 -9.93
N PHE A 7 0.13 -19.12 -10.70
CA PHE A 7 1.59 -19.25 -10.75
C PHE A 7 2.24 -18.98 -9.38
N HIS A 8 1.86 -17.89 -8.72
CA HIS A 8 2.44 -17.48 -7.43
C HIS A 8 2.03 -18.41 -6.26
N VAL A 9 0.98 -19.21 -6.42
CA VAL A 9 0.55 -20.22 -5.44
C VAL A 9 1.41 -21.48 -5.44
N LYS A 10 2.14 -21.78 -6.52
CA LYS A 10 2.85 -23.06 -6.71
C LYS A 10 3.74 -23.48 -5.53
N TYR A 11 4.28 -22.51 -4.79
CA TYR A 11 5.18 -22.74 -3.65
C TYR A 11 4.51 -22.60 -2.27
N SER A 12 3.20 -22.31 -2.24
CA SER A 12 2.42 -22.09 -1.03
C SER A 12 1.74 -23.37 -0.56
N LYS A 13 2.04 -23.83 0.66
CA LYS A 13 1.39 -25.03 1.25
C LYS A 13 -0.03 -24.81 1.77
N GLN A 14 -0.47 -23.56 1.97
CA GLN A 14 -1.76 -23.24 2.59
C GLN A 14 -2.86 -22.91 1.57
N ASN A 15 -2.53 -22.26 0.46
CA ASN A 15 -3.50 -21.93 -0.58
C ASN A 15 -3.34 -22.90 -1.74
N LYS A 16 -4.44 -23.51 -2.20
CA LYS A 16 -4.38 -24.60 -3.18
C LYS A 16 -4.54 -24.15 -4.64
N THR A 17 -5.17 -22.99 -4.88
CA THR A 17 -5.58 -22.61 -6.26
C THR A 17 -5.23 -21.17 -6.62
N HIS A 18 -5.53 -20.18 -5.77
CA HIS A 18 -5.21 -18.77 -5.98
C HIS A 18 -4.82 -18.11 -4.66
N GLN A 19 -3.87 -17.16 -4.72
CA GLN A 19 -3.45 -16.37 -3.58
C GLN A 19 -3.33 -14.93 -4.02
N PHE A 20 -4.16 -14.08 -3.40
CA PHE A 20 -4.18 -12.65 -3.64
C PHE A 20 -3.28 -11.92 -2.64
N TRP A 21 -3.43 -12.23 -1.35
CA TRP A 21 -2.64 -11.62 -0.28
C TRP A 21 -1.28 -12.30 -0.08
N LYS A 22 -0.25 -11.51 0.21
CA LYS A 22 1.01 -12.03 0.77
C LYS A 22 0.76 -12.47 2.21
N LYS A 23 1.46 -13.53 2.66
CA LYS A 23 1.26 -14.09 4.01
C LYS A 23 1.95 -13.30 5.12
N THR A 24 3.07 -12.67 4.78
CA THR A 24 3.88 -11.92 5.73
C THR A 24 3.45 -10.47 5.70
N SER A 25 3.21 -9.91 6.88
CA SER A 25 3.20 -8.47 7.09
C SER A 25 4.60 -8.00 7.49
N HIS A 26 4.84 -6.70 7.38
CA HIS A 26 6.04 -6.05 7.89
C HIS A 26 5.63 -4.93 8.84
N PRO A 27 5.20 -5.26 10.08
CA PRO A 27 4.91 -4.25 11.08
C PRO A 27 6.21 -3.52 11.44
N THR A 28 6.12 -2.22 11.63
CA THR A 28 7.25 -1.41 12.10
C THR A 28 6.75 -0.53 13.20
N GLU A 29 7.40 -0.63 14.36
CA GLU A 29 7.06 0.18 15.51
C GLU A 29 7.48 1.64 15.29
N LEU A 30 6.60 2.56 15.66
CA LEU A 30 6.82 3.99 15.54
C LEU A 30 7.19 4.52 16.93
N THR A 31 8.48 4.53 17.24
CA THR A 31 8.98 4.85 18.59
C THR A 31 9.15 6.35 18.84
N THR A 32 9.15 7.16 17.78
CA THR A 32 9.33 8.63 17.86
C THR A 32 8.49 9.33 16.80
N ASN A 33 8.18 10.61 17.04
CA ASN A 33 7.46 11.44 16.07
C ASN A 33 8.21 11.57 14.75
N ALA A 34 9.55 11.66 14.78
CA ALA A 34 10.36 11.73 13.56
C ALA A 34 10.19 10.48 12.67
N ILE A 35 10.08 9.28 13.28
CA ILE A 35 9.79 8.04 12.53
C ILE A 35 8.36 8.08 11.99
N PHE A 36 7.39 8.55 12.78
CA PHE A 36 6.01 8.69 12.34
C PHE A 36 5.89 9.61 11.11
N GLU A 37 6.46 10.81 11.19
CA GLU A 37 6.47 11.80 10.10
C GLU A 37 7.11 11.21 8.83
N GLN A 38 8.28 10.56 8.97
CA GLN A 38 8.93 9.87 7.85
C GLN A 38 8.01 8.84 7.18
N LYS A 39 7.25 8.05 7.95
CA LYS A 39 6.35 7.02 7.41
C LYS A 39 5.12 7.62 6.76
N ILE A 40 4.56 8.69 7.31
CA ILE A 40 3.46 9.44 6.69
C ILE A 40 3.91 9.97 5.32
N ASP A 41 5.06 10.65 5.27
CA ASP A 41 5.62 11.18 4.02
C ASP A 41 5.85 10.08 2.99
N TYR A 42 6.35 8.92 3.42
CA TYR A 42 6.53 7.77 2.55
C TYR A 42 5.20 7.27 1.97
N ILE A 43 4.18 7.09 2.81
CA ILE A 43 2.87 6.57 2.40
C ILE A 43 2.20 7.51 1.40
N HIS A 44 2.19 8.81 1.69
CA HIS A 44 1.56 9.82 0.83
C HIS A 44 2.27 9.95 -0.52
N ASN A 45 3.60 9.92 -0.53
CA ASN A 45 4.39 10.09 -1.76
C ASN A 45 4.62 8.79 -2.54
N ASN A 46 4.23 7.63 -2.04
CA ASN A 46 4.49 6.35 -2.71
C ASN A 46 3.90 6.29 -4.13
N LEU A 47 2.70 6.87 -4.31
CA LEU A 47 2.01 6.92 -5.59
C LEU A 47 2.59 7.95 -6.57
N VAL A 48 3.31 8.95 -6.06
CA VAL A 48 4.08 9.87 -6.90
C VAL A 48 5.35 9.18 -7.36
N LYS A 49 6.07 8.54 -6.43
CA LYS A 49 7.32 7.83 -6.70
C LYS A 49 7.15 6.65 -7.65
N ASN A 50 6.00 5.97 -7.64
CA ASN A 50 5.71 4.88 -8.56
C ASN A 50 5.12 5.35 -9.91
N GLY A 51 4.90 6.65 -10.08
CA GLY A 51 4.38 7.26 -11.31
C GLY A 51 2.87 7.10 -11.54
N CYS A 52 2.08 6.68 -10.54
CA CYS A 52 0.63 6.58 -10.68
C CYS A 52 -0.07 7.95 -10.70
N VAL A 53 0.44 8.92 -9.95
CA VAL A 53 -0.10 10.30 -9.88
C VAL A 53 1.04 11.30 -9.89
N THR A 54 0.77 12.54 -10.31
CA THR A 54 1.77 13.63 -10.27
C THR A 54 1.88 14.25 -8.87
N ASN A 55 0.76 14.33 -8.14
CA ASN A 55 0.70 14.92 -6.80
C ASN A 55 0.09 13.91 -5.81
N ALA A 56 0.60 13.88 -4.57
CA ALA A 56 0.14 12.95 -3.54
C ALA A 56 -1.37 13.10 -3.24
N GLU A 57 -1.86 14.33 -3.23
CA GLU A 57 -3.26 14.68 -2.97
C GLU A 57 -4.21 14.21 -4.08
N SER A 58 -3.72 13.97 -5.31
CA SER A 58 -4.58 13.60 -6.43
C SER A 58 -5.13 12.18 -6.34
N TYR A 59 -4.64 11.36 -5.41
CA TYR A 59 -5.15 10.00 -5.25
C TYR A 59 -6.33 9.94 -4.29
N THR A 60 -7.53 9.74 -4.84
CA THR A 60 -8.82 9.74 -4.12
C THR A 60 -8.88 8.82 -2.91
N PHE A 61 -8.16 7.69 -2.92
CA PHE A 61 -8.17 6.70 -1.84
C PHE A 61 -6.96 6.84 -0.90
N SER A 62 -6.29 8.01 -0.89
CA SER A 62 -5.21 8.34 0.04
C SER A 62 -5.71 9.37 1.04
N SER A 63 -5.24 9.30 2.28
CA SER A 63 -5.46 10.34 3.28
C SER A 63 -4.73 11.66 2.95
N ALA A 64 -3.84 11.66 1.96
CA ALA A 64 -3.28 12.88 1.39
C ALA A 64 -4.35 13.70 0.63
N ASN A 65 -5.41 13.06 0.13
CA ASN A 65 -6.54 13.76 -0.46
C ASN A 65 -7.42 14.30 0.67
N ILE A 66 -7.06 15.45 1.22
CA ILE A 66 -7.92 16.19 2.14
C ILE A 66 -9.03 16.79 1.29
N LYS A 67 -10.18 16.09 1.24
CA LYS A 67 -11.43 16.77 0.92
C LYS A 67 -11.75 17.60 2.13
N VAL A 68 -11.67 18.92 1.98
CA VAL A 68 -12.36 19.81 2.92
C VAL A 68 -13.82 19.44 2.72
N ASP A 69 -14.42 18.76 3.69
CA ASP A 69 -15.83 18.38 3.60
C ASP A 69 -16.63 19.66 3.30
N GLU A 70 -17.10 19.80 2.07
CA GLU A 70 -18.11 20.78 1.70
C GLU A 70 -19.40 20.30 2.36
N TRP A 71 -19.64 20.76 3.59
CA TRP A 71 -20.92 20.69 4.28
C TRP A 71 -21.64 22.03 4.18
#